data_AF-A0A7X9PJY1-F1
#
_entry.id   AF-A0A7X9PJY1-F1
#
_cell.length_a   1.000
_cell.length_b   1.000
_cell.length_c   1.000
_cell.angle_alpha   90.00
_cell.angle_beta   90.00
_cell.angle_gamma   90.00
#
_symmetry.space_group_name_H-M   'P 1'
#
loop_
_entity.id
_entity.type
_entity.pdbx_description
1 polymer ?
#
loop_
_entity_poly.entity_id
_entity_poly.type
_entity_poly.pdbx_seq_one_letter_code
_entity_poly.pdbx_strand_id
1 'polypeptide(L)'
;GGAIDPREIMNVENKSLKYTSITVDQCLFNYLTEIHKARYHKVRKGDNLGKIARKYGVSITRLCKLNNISRKKILRPGMKIRYT
;
A
#
# COMPACT_ATOMS: atom_id res chain seq x y z
N GLY A 1 -2.53 -7.49 -24.11
CA GLY A 1 -1.50 -8.16 -23.30
C GLY A 1 -2.04 -8.32 -21.90
N GLY A 2 -2.21 -9.56 -21.44
CA GLY A 2 -2.81 -9.88 -20.14
C GLY A 2 -1.97 -9.40 -18.97
N ALA A 3 -2.61 -9.17 -17.82
CA ALA A 3 -1.92 -8.86 -16.58
C ALA A 3 -1.04 -10.04 -16.14
N ILE A 4 0.19 -9.76 -15.72
CA ILE A 4 1.10 -10.76 -15.16
C ILE A 4 0.66 -11.07 -13.73
N ASP A 5 0.48 -12.35 -13.40
CA ASP A 5 0.12 -12.82 -12.06
C ASP A 5 1.39 -12.89 -11.18
N PRO A 6 1.45 -12.21 -10.01
CA PRO A 6 2.58 -12.26 -9.10
C PRO A 6 2.96 -13.68 -8.61
N ARG A 7 2.03 -14.63 -8.69
CA ARG A 7 2.28 -16.06 -8.40
C ARG A 7 3.19 -16.72 -9.44
N GLU A 8 3.35 -16.12 -10.61
CA GLU A 8 4.24 -16.63 -11.65
C GLU A 8 5.71 -16.26 -11.42
N ILE A 9 5.99 -15.17 -10.66
CA ILE A 9 7.35 -14.62 -10.50
C ILE A 9 8.01 -15.09 -9.18
N MET A 10 7.21 -15.32 -8.14
CA MET A 10 7.71 -15.62 -6.80
C MET A 10 7.16 -16.95 -6.29
N ASN A 11 8.05 -17.79 -5.77
CA ASN A 11 7.65 -18.94 -4.99
C ASN A 11 7.26 -18.44 -3.58
N VAL A 12 5.97 -18.55 -3.27
CA VAL A 12 5.36 -18.01 -2.04
C VAL A 12 5.78 -18.83 -0.81
N GLU A 13 6.12 -20.10 -0.98
CA GLU A 13 6.44 -21.04 0.11
C GLU A 13 7.83 -20.79 0.68
N ASN A 14 8.82 -20.54 -0.19
CA ASN A 14 10.21 -20.35 0.20
C ASN A 14 10.68 -18.89 0.05
N LYS A 15 9.80 -17.98 -0.37
CA LYS A 15 10.10 -16.57 -0.70
C LYS A 15 11.22 -16.40 -1.73
N SER A 16 11.46 -17.37 -2.60
CA SER A 16 12.49 -17.30 -3.65
C SER A 16 11.90 -16.83 -4.97
N LEU A 17 12.71 -16.16 -5.79
CA LEU A 17 12.34 -15.83 -7.17
C LEU A 17 12.35 -17.11 -8.02
N LYS A 18 11.36 -17.29 -8.89
CA LYS A 18 11.31 -18.41 -9.86
C LYS A 18 12.26 -18.21 -11.04
N TYR A 19 12.63 -16.96 -11.32
CA TYR A 19 13.51 -16.59 -12.44
C TYR A 19 14.69 -15.77 -11.95
N THR A 20 15.88 -16.08 -12.46
CA THR A 20 17.16 -15.45 -12.09
C THR A 20 17.49 -14.24 -12.98
N SER A 21 16.80 -14.10 -14.11
CA SER A 21 16.92 -12.97 -15.04
C SER A 21 15.56 -12.30 -15.22
N ILE A 22 15.41 -11.09 -14.70
CA ILE A 22 14.24 -10.26 -14.93
C ILE A 22 14.59 -9.30 -16.07
N THR A 23 13.99 -9.50 -17.24
CA THR A 23 14.10 -8.53 -18.34
C THR A 23 13.25 -7.31 -17.99
N VAL A 24 13.84 -6.12 -17.99
CA VAL A 24 13.11 -4.87 -17.71
C VAL A 24 12.25 -4.51 -18.91
N ASP A 25 11.07 -5.11 -18.96
CA ASP A 25 10.01 -4.78 -19.93
C ASP A 25 9.08 -3.70 -19.35
N GLN A 26 8.43 -2.95 -20.24
CA GLN A 26 7.46 -1.92 -19.92
C GLN A 26 6.29 -2.47 -19.08
N CYS A 27 5.92 -3.75 -19.24
CA CYS A 27 4.92 -4.39 -18.40
C CYS A 27 5.39 -4.55 -16.94
N LEU A 28 6.63 -4.99 -16.75
CA LEU A 28 7.23 -5.12 -15.42
C LEU A 28 7.31 -3.75 -14.71
N PHE A 29 7.72 -2.71 -15.44
CA PHE A 29 7.80 -1.36 -14.91
C PHE A 29 6.41 -0.82 -14.48
N ASN A 30 5.38 -1.07 -15.28
CA ASN A 30 4.00 -0.70 -14.95
C ASN A 30 3.49 -1.42 -13.70
N TYR A 31 3.78 -2.72 -13.56
CA TYR A 31 3.41 -3.50 -12.38
C TYR A 31 4.07 -2.96 -11.09
N LEU A 32 5.39 -2.72 -11.12
CA LEU A 32 6.11 -2.13 -9.98
C LEU A 32 5.57 -0.75 -9.61
N THR A 33 5.22 0.05 -10.61
CA THR A 33 4.61 1.38 -10.41
C THR A 33 3.25 1.29 -9.72
N GLU A 34 2.39 0.35 -10.12
CA GLU A 34 1.08 0.17 -9.49
C GLU A 34 1.18 -0.36 -8.06
N ILE A 35 2.18 -1.19 -7.72
CA ILE A 35 2.44 -1.62 -6.34
C ILE A 35 2.89 -0.43 -5.47
N HIS A 36 3.75 0.43 -6.00
CA HIS A 36 4.30 1.57 -5.26
C HIS A 36 3.36 2.79 -5.22
N LYS A 37 2.18 2.69 -5.84
CA LYS A 37 1.21 3.77 -5.89
C LYS A 37 0.68 4.10 -4.50
N ALA A 38 0.85 5.36 -4.10
CA ALA A 38 0.30 5.87 -2.85
C ALA A 38 -1.23 5.83 -2.88
N ARG A 39 -1.83 5.12 -1.92
CA ARG A 39 -3.27 5.00 -1.75
C ARG A 39 -3.74 5.85 -0.58
N TYR A 40 -4.92 6.43 -0.75
CA TYR A 40 -5.50 7.38 0.19
C TYR A 40 -6.90 6.94 0.62
N HIS A 41 -7.19 7.17 1.90
CA HIS A 41 -8.50 7.02 2.49
C HIS A 41 -9.11 8.40 2.75
N LYS A 42 -10.32 8.65 2.25
CA LYS A 42 -11.07 9.87 2.58
C LYS A 42 -11.81 9.66 3.89
N VAL A 43 -11.38 10.38 4.92
CA VAL A 43 -11.96 10.36 6.27
C VAL A 43 -13.44 10.72 6.20
N ARG A 44 -14.27 9.92 6.87
CA ARG A 44 -15.71 10.14 7.06
C ARG A 44 -16.03 10.43 8.53
N LYS A 45 -17.25 10.90 8.79
CA LYS A 45 -17.71 11.16 10.17
C LYS A 45 -17.63 9.85 10.98
N GLY A 46 -16.93 9.88 12.12
CA GLY A 46 -16.74 8.71 12.99
C GLY A 46 -15.49 7.87 12.71
N ASP A 47 -14.69 8.23 11.70
CA ASP A 47 -13.38 7.62 11.48
C ASP A 47 -12.34 8.14 12.48
N ASN A 48 -11.42 7.26 12.86
CA ASN A 48 -10.26 7.60 13.66
C ASN A 48 -9.04 6.84 13.15
N LEU A 49 -7.84 7.25 13.57
CA LEU A 49 -6.58 6.63 13.10
C LEU A 49 -6.54 5.12 13.36
N GLY A 50 -7.11 4.64 14.47
CA GLY A 50 -7.16 3.22 14.81
C GLY A 50 -8.07 2.41 13.88
N LYS A 51 -9.25 2.92 13.54
CA LYS A 51 -10.19 2.29 12.59
C LYS A 51 -9.58 2.22 11.20
N ILE A 52 -8.94 3.29 10.74
CA ILE A 52 -8.26 3.35 9.45
C ILE A 52 -7.08 2.37 9.42
N ALA A 53 -6.23 2.40 10.45
CA ALA A 53 -5.11 1.48 10.63
C ALA A 53 -5.55 0.01 10.56
N ARG A 54 -6.58 -0.36 11.33
CA ARG A 54 -7.15 -1.72 11.34
C ARG A 54 -7.74 -2.12 10.00
N LYS A 55 -8.48 -1.22 9.34
CA LYS A 55 -9.11 -1.47 8.04
C LYS A 55 -8.10 -1.83 6.96
N TYR A 56 -6.92 -1.21 6.98
CA TYR A 56 -5.89 -1.40 5.97
C TYR A 56 -4.71 -2.24 6.44
N GLY A 57 -4.75 -2.81 7.66
CA GLY A 57 -3.68 -3.64 8.21
C GLY A 57 -2.36 -2.89 8.44
N VAL A 58 -2.40 -1.57 8.62
CA VAL A 58 -1.20 -0.74 8.83
C VAL A 58 -1.10 -0.28 10.27
N SER A 59 0.12 -0.15 10.80
CA SER A 59 0.32 0.34 12.17
C SER A 59 -0.01 1.84 12.26
N ILE A 60 -0.55 2.27 13.40
CA ILE A 60 -0.84 3.69 13.64
C ILE A 60 0.42 4.53 13.50
N THR A 61 1.57 4.04 13.99
CA THR A 61 2.86 4.72 13.87
C THR A 61 3.26 4.92 12.41
N ARG A 62 3.07 3.90 11.55
CA ARG A 62 3.35 4.02 10.11
C ARG A 62 2.36 4.99 9.44
N LEU A 63 1.08 4.90 9.78
CA LEU A 63 0.06 5.82 9.28
C LEU A 63 0.38 7.28 9.63
N CYS A 64 0.80 7.54 10.87
CA CYS A 64 1.24 8.85 11.33
C CYS A 64 2.45 9.37 10.55
N LYS A 65 3.47 8.51 10.35
CA LYS A 65 4.67 8.85 9.56
C LYS A 65 4.34 9.15 8.11
N LEU A 66 3.47 8.35 7.47
CA LEU A 66 3.07 8.56 6.07
C LEU A 66 2.33 9.88 5.83
N ASN A 67 1.71 10.44 6.86
CA ASN A 67 0.89 11.64 6.78
C ASN A 67 1.49 12.84 7.53
N ASN A 68 2.68 12.70 8.11
CA ASN A 68 3.31 13.70 8.99
C ASN A 68 2.35 14.24 10.07
N ILE A 69 1.56 13.36 10.69
CA ILE A 69 0.60 13.71 11.75
C ILE A 69 0.95 13.02 13.06
N SER A 70 0.62 13.66 14.18
CA SER A 70 0.72 13.06 15.50
C SER A 70 -0.43 12.10 15.77
N ARG A 71 -0.24 11.15 16.70
CA ARG A 71 -1.30 10.20 17.12
C ARG A 71 -2.53 10.89 17.74
N LYS A 72 -2.35 12.10 18.28
CA LYS A 72 -3.40 12.91 18.90
C LYS A 72 -4.13 13.80 17.89
N LYS A 73 -3.76 13.77 16.61
CA LYS A 73 -4.39 14.59 15.57
C LYS A 73 -5.85 14.18 15.40
N ILE A 74 -6.74 15.15 15.55
CA ILE A 74 -8.17 14.98 15.26
C ILE A 74 -8.36 14.90 13.74
N LEU A 75 -8.97 13.81 13.28
CA LEU A 75 -9.31 13.63 11.88
C LEU A 75 -10.61 14.35 11.56
N ARG A 76 -10.60 15.17 10.51
CA ARG A 76 -11.77 15.89 10.03
C ARG A 76 -12.35 15.18 8.81
N PRO A 77 -13.69 15.01 8.71
CA PRO A 77 -14.31 14.47 7.50
C PRO A 77 -13.84 15.24 6.25
N GLY A 78 -13.52 14.50 5.18
CA GLY A 78 -12.96 15.05 3.95
C GLY A 78 -11.43 15.01 3.86
N MET A 79 -10.73 14.84 4.98
CA MET A 79 -9.27 14.69 5.01
C MET A 79 -8.84 13.42 4.26
N LYS A 80 -7.76 13.49 3.50
CA LYS A 80 -7.15 12.33 2.84
C LYS A 80 -6.01 11.80 3.71
N ILE A 81 -6.07 10.52 4.05
CA ILE A 81 -5.05 9.82 4.82
C ILE A 81 -4.38 8.79 3.92
N ARG A 82 -3.08 8.96 3.69
CA ARG A 82 -2.22 8.00 3.00
C ARG A 82 -2.02 6.76 3.85
N TYR A 83 -2.19 5.57 3.28
CA TYR A 83 -1.98 4.30 4.01
C TYR A 83 -1.04 3.32 3.30
N THR A 84 -0.57 3.61 2.09
CA THR A 84 0.50 2.84 1.40
C THR A 84 1.68 3.71 1.02
#